data_AF-A0A9X2TEV7-F1
#
_entry.id   AF-A0A9X2TEV7-F1
#
_cell.length_a   1.000
_cell.length_b   1.000
_cell.length_c   1.000
_cell.angle_alpha   90.00
_cell.angle_beta   90.00
_cell.angle_gamma   90.00
#
_symmetry.space_group_name_H-M   'P 1'
#
loop_
_entity.id
_entity.type
_entity.pdbx_description
1 polymer ?
#
loop_
_entity_poly.entity_id
_entity_poly.type
_entity_poly.pdbx_seq_one_letter_code
_entity_poly.pdbx_strand_id
1 'polypeptide(L)'
;MTKVFDGDTIEVGGERVVRFIGIDAPEKSRSEKLRRDVRETGMSPLRIVEQGEEAKAWLDRLIGGETVELEMDPDVDRTDKYDRTLAHVWTVDEHGEKGFLVSRMIVSHGHALPTSDDHRYASQMEKAWEMAQREGLAENLGVPRFGRKTRGLSPEHEVNGDQEGDHKRKGGKGEIGNPHYWRP
;
A
#
# COMPACT_ATOMS: atom_id res chain seq x y z
N MET A 1 -13.06 -7.77 20.44
CA MET A 1 -11.79 -8.42 20.07
C MET A 1 -11.82 -8.82 18.60
N THR A 2 -10.73 -8.53 17.93
CA THR A 2 -10.48 -8.70 16.50
C THR A 2 -9.39 -9.74 16.27
N LYS A 3 -9.50 -10.47 15.17
CA LYS A 3 -8.47 -11.39 14.67
C LYS A 3 -8.19 -11.06 13.22
N VAL A 4 -6.93 -10.86 12.84
CA VAL A 4 -6.58 -10.48 11.47
C VAL A 4 -6.38 -11.72 10.60
N PHE A 5 -7.07 -11.77 9.47
CA PHE A 5 -6.89 -12.81 8.47
C PHE A 5 -5.91 -12.36 7.39
N ASP A 6 -6.16 -11.24 6.74
CA ASP A 6 -5.40 -10.68 5.62
C ASP A 6 -5.16 -9.17 5.82
N GLY A 7 -4.45 -8.52 4.90
CA GLY A 7 -4.17 -7.08 4.95
C GLY A 7 -5.42 -6.18 4.81
N ASP A 8 -6.59 -6.74 4.51
CA ASP A 8 -7.87 -6.04 4.36
C ASP A 8 -9.07 -6.79 4.97
N THR A 9 -8.83 -7.89 5.69
CA THR A 9 -9.88 -8.80 6.17
C THR A 9 -9.62 -9.22 7.62
N ILE A 10 -10.63 -9.08 8.47
CA ILE A 10 -10.60 -9.41 9.90
C ILE A 10 -11.80 -10.27 10.31
N GLU A 11 -11.71 -10.90 11.46
CA GLU A 11 -12.82 -11.49 12.19
C GLU A 11 -13.09 -10.66 13.45
N VAL A 12 -14.35 -10.35 13.70
CA VAL A 12 -14.80 -9.57 14.87
C VAL A 12 -15.69 -10.44 15.74
N GLY A 13 -15.39 -10.50 17.03
CA GLY A 13 -16.21 -11.23 18.01
C GLY A 13 -16.19 -12.76 17.86
N GLY A 14 -15.28 -13.30 17.05
CA GLY A 14 -15.12 -14.75 16.83
C GLY A 14 -16.10 -15.38 15.83
N GLU A 15 -16.95 -14.57 15.17
CA GLU A 15 -18.00 -15.08 14.29
C GLU A 15 -18.13 -14.30 12.98
N ARG A 16 -17.90 -12.99 13.00
CA ARG A 16 -18.15 -12.14 11.83
C ARG A 16 -16.87 -11.87 11.08
N VAL A 17 -16.76 -12.40 9.86
CA VAL A 17 -15.70 -12.03 8.91
C VAL A 17 -16.07 -10.73 8.21
N VAL A 18 -15.16 -9.76 8.26
CA VAL A 18 -15.33 -8.41 7.72
C VAL A 18 -14.22 -8.14 6.70
N ARG A 19 -14.60 -7.79 5.48
CA ARG A 19 -13.71 -7.23 4.46
C ARG A 19 -13.87 -5.71 4.45
N PHE A 20 -12.74 -5.02 4.38
CA PHE A 20 -12.70 -3.57 4.43
C PHE A 20 -13.22 -3.01 3.10
N ILE A 21 -14.07 -1.98 3.17
CA ILE A 21 -14.53 -1.26 1.99
C ILE A 21 -13.42 -0.34 1.48
N GLY A 22 -13.28 -0.24 0.15
CA GLY A 22 -12.49 0.79 -0.50
C GLY A 22 -10.99 0.52 -0.61
N ILE A 23 -10.52 -0.66 -0.18
CA ILE A 23 -9.10 -1.04 -0.26
C ILE A 23 -8.92 -2.47 -0.77
N ASP A 24 -7.77 -2.73 -1.40
CA ASP A 24 -7.34 -4.04 -1.86
C ASP A 24 -5.89 -4.30 -1.43
N ALA A 25 -5.69 -5.27 -0.53
CA ALA A 25 -4.36 -5.66 -0.06
C ALA A 25 -3.72 -6.73 -0.99
N PRO A 26 -2.39 -6.83 -1.02
CA PRO A 26 -1.70 -7.92 -1.72
C PRO A 26 -2.07 -9.29 -1.16
N GLU A 27 -2.15 -10.29 -2.04
CA GLU A 27 -2.50 -11.66 -1.68
C GLU A 27 -1.35 -12.36 -0.95
N LYS A 28 -1.62 -12.94 0.23
CA LYS A 28 -0.63 -13.74 0.99
C LYS A 28 -0.53 -15.21 0.56
N SER A 29 -1.33 -15.66 -0.41
CA SER A 29 -1.38 -17.06 -0.81
C SER A 29 -1.72 -17.25 -2.29
N ARG A 30 -1.61 -18.49 -2.79
CA ARG A 30 -1.91 -18.79 -4.20
C ARG A 30 -3.41 -18.63 -4.49
N SER A 31 -3.75 -17.60 -5.25
CA SER A 31 -5.11 -17.33 -5.70
C SER A 31 -5.15 -16.89 -7.16
N GLU A 32 -6.36 -16.79 -7.74
CA GLU A 32 -6.54 -16.19 -9.06
C GLU A 32 -6.12 -14.72 -9.07
N LYS A 33 -6.37 -14.01 -7.97
CA LYS A 33 -5.92 -12.63 -7.77
C LYS A 33 -4.40 -12.53 -7.79
N LEU A 34 -3.67 -13.40 -7.09
CA LEU A 34 -2.20 -13.42 -7.17
C LEU A 34 -1.71 -13.53 -8.63
N ARG A 35 -2.33 -14.41 -9.43
CA ARG A 35 -1.95 -14.56 -10.85
C ARG A 35 -2.24 -13.30 -11.66
N ARG A 36 -3.33 -12.58 -11.35
CA ARG A 36 -3.67 -11.30 -11.98
C ARG A 36 -2.67 -10.23 -11.60
N ASP A 37 -2.41 -10.06 -10.30
CA ASP A 37 -1.50 -9.05 -9.76
C ASP A 37 -0.08 -9.22 -10.32
N VAL A 38 0.39 -10.47 -10.50
CA VAL A 38 1.66 -10.77 -11.19
C VAL A 38 1.67 -10.26 -12.64
N ARG A 39 0.57 -10.44 -13.39
CA ARG A 39 0.47 -9.97 -14.78
C ARG A 39 0.42 -8.44 -14.87
N GLU A 40 -0.27 -7.79 -13.94
CA GLU A 40 -0.49 -6.35 -13.96
C GLU A 40 0.74 -5.57 -13.47
N THR A 41 1.42 -6.08 -12.44
CA THR A 41 2.56 -5.40 -11.82
C THR A 41 3.91 -5.84 -12.39
N GLY A 42 3.98 -7.02 -13.02
CA GLY A 42 5.23 -7.66 -13.43
C GLY A 42 6.09 -8.17 -12.26
N MET A 43 5.60 -8.07 -11.01
CA MET A 43 6.30 -8.57 -9.84
C MET A 43 6.29 -10.10 -9.77
N SER A 44 7.29 -10.67 -9.09
CA SER A 44 7.30 -12.10 -8.82
C SER A 44 6.14 -12.48 -7.88
N PRO A 45 5.54 -13.67 -8.04
CA PRO A 45 4.51 -14.15 -7.11
C PRO A 45 4.98 -14.18 -5.66
N LEU A 46 6.27 -14.49 -5.44
CA LEU A 46 6.86 -14.51 -4.10
C LEU A 46 6.85 -13.13 -3.45
N ARG A 47 7.16 -12.07 -4.21
CA ARG A 47 7.17 -10.71 -3.67
C ARG A 47 5.77 -10.23 -3.30
N ILE A 48 4.75 -10.55 -4.11
CA ILE A 48 3.36 -10.20 -3.78
C ILE A 48 2.89 -10.92 -2.52
N VAL A 49 3.24 -12.20 -2.38
CA VAL A 49 2.95 -12.98 -1.15
C VAL A 49 3.63 -12.37 0.07
N GLU A 50 4.89 -11.97 -0.04
CA GLU A 50 5.63 -11.31 1.03
C GLU A 50 4.95 -9.98 1.44
N GLN A 51 4.52 -9.17 0.46
CA GLN A 51 3.75 -7.94 0.72
C GLN A 51 2.43 -8.22 1.45
N GLY A 52 1.75 -9.31 1.09
CA GLY A 52 0.50 -9.71 1.74
C GLY A 52 0.71 -10.10 3.21
N GLU A 53 1.77 -10.84 3.52
CA GLU A 53 2.16 -11.17 4.90
C GLU A 53 2.62 -9.93 5.68
N GLU A 54 3.38 -9.02 5.05
CA GLU A 54 3.78 -7.73 5.63
C GLU A 54 2.54 -6.89 6.01
N ALA A 55 1.57 -6.77 5.10
CA ALA A 55 0.33 -6.03 5.31
C ALA A 55 -0.52 -6.63 6.44
N LYS A 56 -0.71 -7.95 6.44
CA LYS A 56 -1.40 -8.67 7.51
C LYS A 56 -0.72 -8.44 8.87
N ALA A 57 0.59 -8.64 8.95
CA ALA A 57 1.34 -8.47 10.19
C ALA A 57 1.30 -7.02 10.69
N TRP A 58 1.27 -6.05 9.78
CA TRP A 58 1.11 -4.64 10.14
C TRP A 58 -0.28 -4.34 10.69
N LEU A 59 -1.33 -4.84 10.05
CA LEU A 59 -2.71 -4.69 10.52
C LEU A 59 -2.92 -5.37 11.88
N ASP A 60 -2.34 -6.56 12.08
CA ASP A 60 -2.38 -7.29 13.34
C ASP A 60 -1.71 -6.51 14.48
N ARG A 61 -0.59 -5.84 14.22
CA ARG A 61 0.02 -4.92 15.21
C ARG A 61 -0.84 -3.69 15.51
N LEU A 62 -1.63 -3.23 14.54
CA LEU A 62 -2.43 -2.03 14.69
C LEU A 62 -3.72 -2.28 15.48
N ILE A 63 -4.39 -3.39 15.20
CA ILE A 63 -5.73 -3.67 15.76
C ILE A 63 -5.91 -5.09 16.26
N GLY A 64 -4.92 -5.98 16.25
CA GLY A 64 -5.08 -7.38 16.66
C GLY A 64 -5.45 -7.49 18.14
N GLY A 65 -6.56 -8.17 18.45
CA GLY A 65 -7.09 -8.29 19.81
C GLY A 65 -7.92 -7.09 20.29
N GLU A 66 -7.87 -5.96 19.59
CA GLU A 66 -8.56 -4.73 19.97
C GLU A 66 -10.08 -4.80 19.75
N THR A 67 -10.79 -3.77 20.25
CA THR A 67 -12.19 -3.53 19.89
C THR A 67 -12.24 -2.52 18.76
N VAL A 68 -13.15 -2.75 17.82
CA VAL A 68 -13.37 -1.89 16.65
C VAL A 68 -14.86 -1.64 16.48
N GLU A 69 -15.20 -0.50 15.88
CA GLU A 69 -16.55 -0.22 15.42
C GLU A 69 -16.65 -0.50 13.92
N LEU A 70 -17.75 -1.14 13.52
CA LEU A 70 -18.08 -1.41 12.13
C LEU A 70 -19.14 -0.42 11.66
N GLU A 71 -18.80 0.39 10.66
CA GLU A 71 -19.72 1.31 10.01
C GLU A 71 -20.08 0.75 8.62
N MET A 72 -21.36 0.43 8.43
CA MET A 72 -21.89 -0.01 7.13
C MET A 72 -22.06 1.21 6.22
N ASP A 73 -21.81 1.02 4.93
CA ASP A 73 -22.03 2.05 3.92
C ASP A 73 -23.37 1.78 3.20
N PRO A 74 -24.34 2.71 3.20
CA PRO A 74 -25.62 2.51 2.51
C PRO A 74 -25.49 2.39 0.99
N ASP A 75 -24.40 2.89 0.42
CA ASP A 75 -24.14 2.89 -1.03
C ASP A 75 -23.34 1.65 -1.48
N VAL A 76 -22.98 0.77 -0.54
CA VAL A 76 -22.24 -0.48 -0.80
C VAL A 76 -23.08 -1.68 -0.34
N ASP A 77 -22.96 -2.80 -1.05
CA ASP A 77 -23.58 -4.05 -0.64
C ASP A 77 -23.12 -4.44 0.78
N ARG A 78 -24.02 -5.07 1.55
CA ARG A 78 -23.71 -5.48 2.94
C ARG A 78 -22.70 -6.63 3.01
N THR A 79 -22.66 -7.47 1.98
CA THR A 79 -21.82 -8.65 1.92
C THR A 79 -21.24 -8.81 0.52
N ASP A 80 -20.03 -9.37 0.45
CA ASP A 80 -19.46 -9.76 -0.85
C ASP A 80 -19.93 -11.15 -1.31
N LYS A 81 -19.47 -11.58 -2.47
CA LYS A 81 -19.78 -12.91 -3.04
C LYS A 81 -19.31 -14.11 -2.22
N TYR A 82 -18.49 -13.89 -1.19
CA TYR A 82 -18.00 -14.91 -0.26
C TYR A 82 -18.70 -14.81 1.11
N ASP A 83 -19.80 -14.06 1.19
CA ASP A 83 -20.59 -13.85 2.42
C ASP A 83 -19.81 -13.14 3.54
N ARG A 84 -18.74 -12.40 3.19
CA ARG A 84 -18.03 -11.54 4.14
C ARG A 84 -18.79 -10.23 4.29
N THR A 85 -18.94 -9.75 5.52
CA THR A 85 -19.51 -8.42 5.79
C THR A 85 -18.60 -7.34 5.20
N LEU A 86 -19.16 -6.38 4.49
CA LEU A 86 -18.45 -5.20 4.00
C LEU A 86 -18.66 -4.04 4.97
N ALA A 87 -17.57 -3.47 5.48
CA ALA A 87 -17.64 -2.36 6.44
C ALA A 87 -16.43 -1.42 6.37
N HIS A 88 -16.67 -0.17 6.78
CA HIS A 88 -15.62 0.72 7.26
C HIS A 88 -15.29 0.36 8.70
N VAL A 89 -14.02 0.17 9.01
CA VAL A 89 -13.56 -0.26 10.34
C VAL A 89 -12.88 0.90 11.05
N TRP A 90 -13.37 1.23 12.25
CA TRP A 90 -12.85 2.29 13.10
C TRP A 90 -12.24 1.69 14.36
N THR A 91 -11.09 2.20 14.81
CA THR A 91 -10.66 1.93 16.18
C THR A 91 -11.57 2.63 17.16
N VAL A 92 -11.70 2.09 18.36
CA VAL A 92 -12.38 2.75 19.47
C VAL A 92 -11.48 2.79 20.68
N ASP A 93 -11.64 3.83 21.50
CA ASP A 93 -10.98 3.89 22.81
C ASP A 93 -11.73 3.07 23.88
N GLU A 94 -11.26 3.13 25.11
CA GLU A 94 -11.87 2.44 26.26
C GLU A 94 -13.28 2.93 26.62
N HIS A 95 -13.68 4.10 26.12
CA HIS A 95 -15.01 4.67 26.29
C HIS A 95 -15.94 4.35 25.10
N GLY A 96 -15.42 3.72 24.05
CA GLY A 96 -16.16 3.42 22.82
C GLY A 96 -16.19 4.56 21.81
N GLU A 97 -15.38 5.61 22.00
CA GLU A 97 -15.32 6.72 21.06
C GLU A 97 -14.47 6.38 19.85
N LYS A 98 -14.93 6.76 18.65
CA LYS A 98 -14.21 6.50 17.39
C LYS A 98 -12.87 7.24 17.36
N GLY A 99 -11.81 6.48 17.12
CA GLY A 99 -10.48 6.98 16.80
C GLY A 99 -10.31 7.17 15.29
N PHE A 100 -9.47 6.36 14.67
CA PHE A 100 -9.12 6.49 13.26
C PHE A 100 -9.75 5.41 12.38
N LEU A 101 -9.97 5.76 11.11
CA LEU A 101 -10.40 4.83 10.07
C LEU A 101 -9.23 3.92 9.70
N VAL A 102 -9.38 2.62 9.91
CA VAL A 102 -8.28 1.65 9.76
C VAL A 102 -7.85 1.52 8.29
N SER A 103 -8.79 1.52 7.33
CA SER A 103 -8.46 1.46 5.90
C SER A 103 -7.56 2.62 5.45
N ARG A 104 -7.81 3.83 5.97
CA ARG A 104 -6.95 5.00 5.71
C ARG A 104 -5.51 4.75 6.16
N MET A 105 -5.35 4.15 7.34
CA MET A 105 -4.04 3.87 7.91
C MET A 105 -3.29 2.79 7.12
N ILE A 106 -4.00 1.75 6.65
CA ILE A 106 -3.41 0.70 5.79
C ILE A 106 -2.87 1.31 4.50
N VAL A 107 -3.68 2.14 3.83
CA VAL A 107 -3.29 2.78 2.56
C VAL A 107 -2.14 3.77 2.75
N SER A 108 -2.21 4.64 3.77
CA SER A 108 -1.17 5.66 3.99
C SER A 108 0.20 5.06 4.32
N HIS A 109 0.24 3.82 4.80
CA HIS A 109 1.48 3.09 5.09
C HIS A 109 1.90 2.14 3.97
N GLY A 110 1.22 2.16 2.81
CA GLY A 110 1.58 1.38 1.64
C GLY A 110 1.27 -0.12 1.75
N HIS A 111 0.27 -0.50 2.54
CA HIS A 111 -0.11 -1.90 2.75
C HIS A 111 -1.33 -2.35 1.95
N ALA A 112 -2.05 -1.42 1.31
CA ALA A 112 -3.14 -1.71 0.38
C ALA A 112 -3.29 -0.58 -0.66
N LEU A 113 -3.88 -0.92 -1.80
CA LEU A 113 -4.29 0.06 -2.81
C LEU A 113 -5.72 0.53 -2.54
N PRO A 114 -6.04 1.82 -2.76
CA PRO A 114 -7.43 2.26 -2.82
C PRO A 114 -8.13 1.59 -4.01
N THR A 115 -9.38 1.15 -3.84
CA THR A 115 -10.21 0.70 -4.97
C THR A 115 -10.89 1.91 -5.65
N SER A 116 -11.43 1.70 -6.84
CA SER A 116 -12.19 2.72 -7.59
C SER A 116 -13.68 2.73 -7.24
N ASP A 117 -14.10 1.97 -6.22
CA ASP A 117 -15.50 1.86 -5.84
C ASP A 117 -15.97 3.18 -5.22
N ASP A 118 -17.23 3.56 -5.47
CA ASP A 118 -17.82 4.71 -4.77
C ASP A 118 -18.21 4.28 -3.36
N HIS A 119 -17.75 5.04 -2.37
CA HIS A 119 -18.05 4.81 -0.96
C HIS A 119 -17.77 6.09 -0.17
N ARG A 120 -18.35 6.17 1.04
CA ARG A 120 -18.30 7.34 1.93
C ARG A 120 -16.93 7.97 2.14
N TYR A 121 -15.85 7.18 2.05
CA TYR A 121 -14.48 7.60 2.36
C TYR A 121 -13.51 7.52 1.17
N ALA A 122 -13.99 7.40 -0.07
CA ALA A 122 -13.14 7.25 -1.27
C ALA A 122 -12.08 8.37 -1.36
N SER A 123 -12.49 9.63 -1.19
CA SER A 123 -11.57 10.78 -1.19
C SER A 123 -10.51 10.75 -0.07
N GLN A 124 -10.78 10.07 1.05
CA GLN A 124 -9.77 9.88 2.10
C GLN A 124 -8.76 8.80 1.71
N MET A 125 -9.20 7.75 1.00
CA MET A 125 -8.30 6.71 0.50
C MET A 125 -7.37 7.26 -0.58
N GLU A 126 -7.88 8.09 -1.49
CA GLU A 126 -7.06 8.80 -2.48
C GLU A 126 -5.97 9.66 -1.84
N LYS A 127 -6.32 10.48 -0.84
CA LYS A 127 -5.35 11.30 -0.10
C LYS A 127 -4.33 10.47 0.67
N ALA A 128 -4.76 9.37 1.27
CA ALA A 128 -3.86 8.44 1.95
C ALA A 128 -2.86 7.84 0.96
N TRP A 129 -3.32 7.50 -0.25
CA TRP A 129 -2.49 6.96 -1.30
C TRP A 129 -1.47 7.99 -1.84
N GLU A 130 -1.87 9.24 -2.03
CA GLU A 130 -0.96 10.34 -2.38
C GLU A 130 0.14 10.53 -1.31
N MET A 131 -0.24 10.43 -0.03
CA MET A 131 0.71 10.51 1.08
C MET A 131 1.71 9.35 1.05
N ALA A 132 1.23 8.12 0.88
CA ALA A 132 2.08 6.94 0.78
C ALA A 132 3.08 7.03 -0.39
N GLN A 133 2.64 7.56 -1.54
CA GLN A 133 3.53 7.81 -2.69
C GLN A 133 4.57 8.89 -2.41
N ARG A 134 4.18 9.98 -1.76
CA ARG A 134 5.09 11.08 -1.41
C ARG A 134 6.19 10.61 -0.44
N GLU A 135 5.84 9.72 0.48
CA GLU A 135 6.74 9.19 1.51
C GLU A 135 7.52 7.95 1.06
N GLY A 136 7.29 7.46 -0.17
CA GLY A 136 7.96 6.27 -0.71
C GLY A 136 7.44 4.95 -0.15
N LEU A 137 6.37 4.97 0.65
CA LEU A 137 5.77 3.77 1.25
C LEU A 137 4.99 2.94 0.21
N ALA A 138 4.48 3.61 -0.84
CA ALA A 138 3.78 2.98 -1.96
C ALA A 138 4.68 2.14 -2.88
N GLU A 139 6.01 2.33 -2.83
CA GLU A 139 6.97 1.61 -3.69
C GLU A 139 6.86 0.09 -3.46
N ASN A 140 6.52 -0.30 -2.22
CA ASN A 140 6.29 -1.68 -1.85
C ASN A 140 5.11 -2.33 -2.56
N LEU A 141 4.20 -1.61 -3.22
CA LEU A 141 3.07 -2.19 -3.96
C LEU A 141 3.32 -2.22 -5.49
N GLY A 142 4.53 -1.87 -5.93
CA GLY A 142 4.90 -1.91 -7.35
C GLY A 142 4.26 -0.80 -8.20
N VAL A 143 3.63 0.20 -7.57
CA VAL A 143 3.07 1.35 -8.30
C VAL A 143 4.20 2.36 -8.57
N PRO A 144 4.45 2.74 -9.83
CA PRO A 144 5.45 3.75 -10.14
C PRO A 144 5.12 5.07 -9.44
N ARG A 145 6.14 5.78 -8.97
CA ARG A 145 6.02 7.17 -8.52
C ARG A 145 5.44 8.01 -9.65
N PHE A 146 4.15 8.36 -9.62
CA PHE A 146 3.60 9.32 -10.57
C PHE A 146 4.27 10.68 -10.29
N GLY A 147 5.13 11.13 -11.22
CA GLY A 147 5.78 12.44 -11.14
C GLY A 147 7.30 12.42 -10.90
N ARG A 148 8.05 11.93 -11.88
CA ARG A 148 9.05 12.78 -12.56
C ARG A 148 8.76 12.66 -14.05
N LYS A 149 8.30 13.74 -14.69
CA LYS A 149 8.48 13.90 -16.12
C LYS A 149 9.98 13.75 -16.40
N THR A 150 10.42 12.60 -16.89
CA THR A 150 11.61 12.59 -17.74
C THR A 150 11.20 13.45 -18.92
N ARG A 151 11.72 14.69 -18.98
CA ARG A 151 11.71 15.45 -20.22
C ARG A 151 12.29 14.51 -21.28
N GLY A 152 11.50 14.27 -22.32
CA GLY A 152 11.81 13.28 -23.33
C GLY A 152 13.21 13.47 -23.88
N LEU A 153 13.96 12.37 -23.92
CA LEU A 153 15.10 12.21 -24.79
C LEU A 153 15.14 10.75 -25.23
N SER A 154 14.60 10.47 -26.41
CA SER A 154 15.12 9.50 -27.39
C SER A 154 14.27 9.59 -28.67
N PRO A 155 14.77 9.21 -29.85
CA PRO A 155 16.17 9.16 -30.30
C PRO A 155 16.34 9.67 -31.75
N GLU A 156 17.15 10.70 -31.99
CA GLU A 156 17.60 11.01 -33.35
C GLU A 156 18.83 10.12 -33.67
N HIS A 157 18.76 9.40 -34.77
CA HIS A 157 19.87 8.68 -35.39
C HIS A 157 21.00 9.64 -35.78
N GLU A 158 22.26 9.25 -35.62
CA GLU A 158 23.23 9.07 -36.74
C GLU A 158 24.64 8.74 -36.25
N VAL A 159 25.38 8.14 -37.18
CA VAL A 159 26.64 7.41 -37.03
C VAL A 159 27.83 8.31 -37.42
N ASN A 160 29.00 7.98 -36.86
CA ASN A 160 30.38 8.27 -37.33
C ASN A 160 31.05 9.61 -36.97
N GLY A 161 32.32 9.51 -36.57
CA GLY A 161 33.31 10.56 -36.82
C GLY A 161 34.38 10.69 -35.74
N ASP A 162 35.61 10.31 -36.08
CA ASP A 162 36.83 10.31 -35.28
C ASP A 162 37.33 11.66 -34.72
N GLN A 163 38.30 11.53 -33.81
CA GLN A 163 39.50 12.35 -33.55
C GLN A 163 39.58 13.30 -32.33
N GLU A 164 40.55 12.93 -31.47
CA GLU A 164 41.59 13.69 -30.76
C GLU A 164 41.30 15.05 -30.09
N GLY A 165 41.73 15.17 -28.82
CA GLY A 165 41.79 16.47 -28.15
C GLY A 165 42.11 16.40 -26.65
N ASP A 166 43.36 16.12 -26.35
CA ASP A 166 44.06 16.15 -25.06
C ASP A 166 43.80 17.43 -24.23
N HIS A 167 43.42 17.34 -22.92
CA HIS A 167 43.98 18.21 -21.86
C HIS A 167 43.55 17.85 -20.41
N LYS A 168 44.58 17.69 -19.58
CA LYS A 168 44.65 17.51 -18.11
C LYS A 168 43.79 18.49 -17.30
N ARG A 169 43.29 18.04 -16.12
CA ARG A 169 43.72 18.48 -14.77
C ARG A 169 43.02 17.74 -13.62
N LYS A 170 43.65 17.85 -12.45
CA LYS A 170 43.64 16.98 -11.26
C LYS A 170 42.58 17.36 -10.20
N GLY A 171 42.33 16.40 -9.29
CA GLY A 171 41.98 16.61 -7.87
C GLY A 171 40.48 16.56 -7.57
N GLY A 172 39.96 15.93 -6.52
CA GLY A 172 40.55 15.31 -5.33
C GLY A 172 39.46 14.54 -4.56
N LYS A 173 39.89 13.76 -3.57
CA LYS A 173 39.13 12.79 -2.78
C LYS A 173 38.21 13.43 -1.71
N GLY A 174 37.24 12.63 -1.26
CA GLY A 174 36.62 12.66 0.07
C GLY A 174 35.24 13.32 0.10
N GLU A 175 34.24 12.88 0.86
CA GLU A 175 34.09 11.80 1.83
C GLU A 175 32.57 11.56 1.97
N ILE A 176 32.18 10.31 2.12
CA ILE A 176 30.79 9.85 2.28
C ILE A 176 30.44 9.94 3.77
N GLY A 177 29.69 10.96 4.14
CA GLY A 177 29.12 11.13 5.48
C GLY A 177 27.73 10.50 5.56
N ASN A 178 27.65 9.37 6.26
CA ASN A 178 26.43 8.68 6.66
C ASN A 178 25.88 9.30 7.96
N PRO A 179 24.60 9.69 8.07
CA PRO A 179 23.96 9.86 9.36
C PRO A 179 22.96 8.72 9.61
N HIS A 180 23.36 7.87 10.56
CA HIS A 180 22.48 6.97 11.28
C HIS A 180 21.58 7.71 12.30
N TYR A 181 20.47 7.04 12.64
CA TYR A 181 19.63 7.11 13.84
C TYR A 181 18.51 8.19 13.89
N TRP A 182 17.25 7.73 14.04
CA TRP A 182 16.56 7.74 15.34
C TRP A 182 15.25 6.91 15.36
N ARG A 183 15.10 6.13 16.44
CA ARG A 183 13.90 5.69 17.18
C ARG A 183 14.37 5.59 18.65
N PRO A 184 13.53 5.77 19.68
CA PRO A 184 12.08 5.57 19.75
C PRO A 184 11.25 6.85 19.62
#